data_AF-A0A8J2NT21-F1
#
_entry.id   AF-A0A8J2NT21-F1
#
_cell.length_a   1.000
_cell.length_b   1.000
_cell.length_c   1.000
_cell.angle_alpha   90.00
_cell.angle_beta   90.00
_cell.angle_gamma   90.00
#
_symmetry.space_group_name_H-M   'P 1'
#
loop_
_entity.id
_entity.type
_entity.pdbx_description
1 polymer ?
#
loop_
_entity_poly.entity_id
_entity_poly.type
_entity_poly.pdbx_seq_one_letter_code
_entity_poly.pdbx_strand_id
1 'polypeptide(L)'
;SFSIIALKGSHHHYPACFHDGDETRPDPDFGLCQLDAVADRIGDEMDNTVFALATFGHHSIHHLFPTVCHSKLMHLHPLVKSTLEEFQEDMWELTKRQFFTATYRQVARNTPNPFNKQRS
;
A
#
# COMPACT_ATOMS: atom_id res chain seq x y z
N SER A 1 -22.77 -4.07 8.56
CA SER A 1 -22.39 -3.98 7.15
C SER A 1 -20.88 -4.13 7.04
N PHE A 2 -20.39 -5.30 6.63
CA PHE A 2 -18.94 -5.55 6.49
C PHE A 2 -18.33 -4.89 5.24
N SER A 3 -19.16 -4.47 4.29
CA SER A 3 -18.74 -3.87 3.02
C SER A 3 -18.07 -2.49 3.17
N ILE A 4 -18.43 -1.71 4.20
CA ILE A 4 -17.82 -0.39 4.46
C ILE A 4 -16.42 -0.54 5.08
N ILE A 5 -16.21 -1.56 5.91
CA ILE A 5 -14.91 -1.89 6.48
C ILE A 5 -13.97 -2.40 5.37
N ALA A 6 -14.50 -3.23 4.47
CA ALA A 6 -13.77 -3.80 3.33
C ALA A 6 -13.20 -2.76 2.35
N LEU A 7 -13.85 -1.59 2.20
CA LEU A 7 -13.38 -0.51 1.31
C LEU A 7 -12.25 0.32 1.93
N LYS A 8 -12.22 0.43 3.27
CA LYS A 8 -11.17 1.17 4.00
C LYS A 8 -9.90 0.35 4.20
N GLY A 9 -10.02 -0.98 4.29
CA GLY A 9 -8.88 -1.91 4.40
C GLY A 9 -8.23 -2.30 3.06
N SER A 10 -8.78 -1.88 1.92
CA SER A 10 -8.30 -2.27 0.60
C SER A 10 -6.82 -1.96 0.34
N HIS A 11 -6.24 -1.00 1.06
CA HIS A 11 -4.79 -0.72 1.04
C HIS A 11 -3.94 -1.94 1.42
N HIS A 12 -4.45 -2.85 2.24
CA HIS A 12 -3.78 -4.09 2.59
C HIS A 12 -4.20 -5.27 1.71
N HIS A 13 -5.29 -5.14 0.95
CA HIS A 13 -5.93 -6.27 0.29
C HIS A 13 -5.70 -6.30 -1.22
N TYR A 14 -4.68 -5.59 -1.72
CA TYR A 14 -4.22 -5.84 -3.07
C TYR A 14 -3.70 -7.28 -3.18
N PRO A 15 -4.08 -8.06 -4.21
CA PRO A 15 -3.67 -9.45 -4.28
C PRO A 15 -2.15 -9.70 -4.32
N ALA A 16 -1.33 -8.69 -4.64
CA ALA A 16 0.13 -8.80 -4.56
C ALA A 16 0.71 -8.32 -3.22
N CYS A 17 -0.08 -7.70 -2.34
CA CYS A 17 0.39 -7.38 -0.99
C CYS A 17 0.65 -8.67 -0.22
N PHE A 18 1.75 -8.68 0.51
CA PHE A 18 2.10 -9.72 1.45
C PHE A 18 1.01 -9.87 2.52
N HIS A 19 0.57 -11.11 2.73
CA HIS A 19 -0.24 -11.54 3.86
C HIS A 19 0.44 -12.71 4.57
N ASP A 20 0.06 -12.95 5.82
CA ASP A 20 0.55 -14.11 6.57
C ASP A 20 0.31 -15.42 5.79
N GLY A 21 1.34 -16.26 5.71
CA GLY A 21 1.37 -17.47 4.89
C GLY A 21 1.93 -17.30 3.47
N ASP A 22 2.13 -16.07 2.98
CA ASP A 22 2.85 -15.82 1.73
C ASP A 22 4.37 -16.02 1.90
N GLU A 23 5.08 -16.19 0.78
CA GLU A 23 6.55 -16.25 0.80
C GLU A 23 7.13 -14.87 1.11
N THR A 24 7.94 -14.79 2.17
CA THR A 24 8.55 -13.54 2.62
C THR A 24 9.68 -13.10 1.70
N ARG A 25 9.93 -11.78 1.64
CA ARG A 25 11.13 -11.26 0.98
C ARG A 25 12.42 -11.85 1.58
N PRO A 26 13.42 -12.20 0.77
CA PRO A 26 14.64 -12.87 1.24
C PRO A 26 15.54 -11.95 2.09
N ASP A 27 15.43 -10.64 1.90
CA ASP A 27 16.13 -9.59 2.63
C ASP A 27 15.13 -8.87 3.56
N PRO A 28 14.89 -9.28 4.82
CA PRO A 28 13.78 -8.72 5.62
C PRO A 28 14.08 -7.32 6.20
N ASP A 29 14.36 -6.33 5.35
CA ASP A 29 14.36 -4.92 5.72
C ASP A 29 12.97 -4.50 6.21
N PHE A 30 12.93 -3.81 7.34
CA PHE A 30 11.67 -3.45 7.98
C PHE A 30 10.81 -2.54 7.10
N GLY A 31 11.42 -1.52 6.48
CA GLY A 31 10.70 -0.55 5.65
C GLY A 31 10.12 -1.21 4.40
N LEU A 32 10.91 -2.05 3.72
CA LEU A 32 10.44 -2.79 2.56
C LEU A 32 9.38 -3.83 2.92
N CYS A 33 9.48 -4.51 4.07
CA CYS A 33 8.40 -5.37 4.57
C CYS A 33 7.11 -4.58 4.82
N GLN A 34 7.19 -3.33 5.30
CA GLN A 34 5.99 -2.49 5.43
C GLN A 34 5.38 -2.20 4.05
N LEU A 35 6.21 -1.87 3.05
CA LEU A 35 5.77 -1.59 1.68
C LEU A 35 5.26 -2.83 0.93
N ASP A 36 5.67 -4.03 1.32
CA ASP A 36 5.16 -5.28 0.76
C ASP A 36 3.72 -5.55 1.22
N ALA A 37 3.32 -5.07 2.39
CA ALA A 37 2.01 -5.33 2.99
C ALA A 37 0.93 -4.28 2.64
N VAL A 38 1.27 -3.26 1.83
CA VAL A 38 0.40 -2.13 1.52
C VAL A 38 0.48 -1.70 0.06
N ALA A 39 -0.60 -1.12 -0.42
CA ALA A 39 -0.69 -0.45 -1.72
C ALA A 39 -1.48 0.85 -1.58
N ASP A 40 -1.07 1.87 -2.33
CA ASP A 40 -1.74 3.16 -2.41
C ASP A 40 -2.73 3.22 -3.57
N ARG A 41 -3.73 4.08 -3.42
CA ARG A 41 -4.68 4.41 -4.48
C ARG A 41 -4.20 5.68 -5.19
N ILE A 42 -4.13 5.61 -6.51
CA ILE A 42 -3.82 6.78 -7.36
C ILE A 42 -5.11 7.60 -7.53
N GLY A 43 -5.04 8.89 -7.25
CA GLY A 43 -6.13 9.83 -7.50
C GLY A 43 -6.13 11.06 -6.59
N ASP A 44 -7.28 11.73 -6.55
CA ASP A 44 -7.53 13.03 -5.90
C ASP A 44 -7.17 13.07 -4.39
N GLU A 45 -7.10 11.91 -3.74
CA GLU A 45 -6.63 11.72 -2.36
C GLU A 45 -5.16 12.05 -2.15
N MET A 46 -4.36 12.15 -3.21
CA MET A 46 -2.96 12.55 -3.12
C MET A 46 -2.81 14.08 -2.95
N ASP A 47 -3.78 14.85 -3.44
CA ASP A 47 -3.69 16.32 -3.52
C ASP A 47 -4.63 17.05 -2.55
N ASN A 48 -5.59 16.33 -1.94
CA ASN A 48 -6.54 16.92 -1.00
C ASN A 48 -6.43 16.27 0.39
N THR A 49 -5.88 17.01 1.35
CA THR A 49 -5.66 16.55 2.73
C THR A 49 -6.92 16.05 3.44
N VAL A 50 -8.08 16.68 3.22
CA VAL A 50 -9.33 16.25 3.87
C VAL A 50 -9.79 14.91 3.30
N PHE A 51 -9.68 14.75 1.99
CA PHE A 51 -10.04 13.51 1.32
C PHE A 51 -9.05 12.38 1.63
N ALA A 52 -7.74 12.68 1.69
CA ALA A 52 -6.70 11.77 2.15
C ALA A 52 -7.03 11.22 3.54
N LEU A 53 -7.35 12.09 4.50
CA LEU A 53 -7.69 11.69 5.86
C LEU A 53 -8.97 10.84 5.94
N ALA A 54 -9.98 11.13 5.12
CA ALA A 54 -11.23 10.37 5.11
C ALA A 54 -11.07 8.97 4.47
N THR A 55 -10.15 8.84 3.52
CA THR A 55 -9.95 7.66 2.68
C THR A 55 -8.67 6.88 2.95
N PHE A 56 -7.86 7.30 3.93
CA PHE A 56 -6.54 6.74 4.22
C PHE A 56 -5.55 6.87 3.05
N GLY A 57 -5.52 8.02 2.38
CA GLY A 57 -4.52 8.31 1.35
C GLY A 57 -3.08 8.28 1.91
N HIS A 58 -2.07 8.15 1.05
CA HIS A 58 -0.65 8.06 1.45
C HIS A 58 -0.38 6.96 2.49
N HIS A 59 -1.08 5.82 2.39
CA HIS A 59 -1.07 4.74 3.37
C HIS A 59 0.32 4.10 3.46
N SER A 60 1.03 3.95 2.34
CA SER A 60 2.38 3.38 2.32
C SER A 60 3.35 4.24 3.14
N ILE A 61 3.32 5.55 2.94
CA ILE A 61 4.17 6.49 3.68
C ILE A 61 3.72 6.62 5.14
N HIS A 62 2.42 6.49 5.42
CA HIS A 62 1.94 6.43 6.80
C HIS A 62 2.55 5.23 7.55
N HIS A 63 2.65 4.06 6.91
CA HIS A 63 3.29 2.89 7.50
C HIS A 63 4.80 3.07 7.74
N LEU A 64 5.51 3.79 6.86
CA LEU A 64 6.92 4.12 7.07
C LEU A 64 7.13 5.17 8.18
N PHE A 65 6.22 6.14 8.30
CA PHE A 65 6.32 7.27 9.23
C PHE A 65 5.03 7.44 10.06
N PRO A 66 4.68 6.47 10.93
CA PRO A 66 3.37 6.44 11.59
C PRO A 66 3.16 7.58 12.59
N THR A 67 4.24 8.23 13.01
CA THR A 67 4.23 9.37 13.94
C THR A 67 4.13 10.73 13.26
N VAL A 68 4.33 10.78 11.93
CA VAL A 68 4.20 12.03 11.16
C VAL A 68 2.73 12.31 10.93
N CYS A 69 2.32 13.57 11.15
CA CYS A 69 0.95 13.98 10.91
C CYS A 69 0.55 13.71 9.45
N HIS A 70 -0.61 13.09 9.25
CA HIS A 70 -1.10 12.71 7.92
C HIS A 70 -1.12 13.88 6.93
N SER A 71 -1.44 15.10 7.40
CA SER A 71 -1.41 16.34 6.61
C SER A 71 -0.04 16.73 6.05
N LYS A 72 1.04 16.09 6.51
CA LYS A 72 2.42 16.36 6.11
C LYS A 72 3.01 15.25 5.23
N LEU A 73 2.36 14.09 5.11
CA LEU A 73 2.90 12.93 4.38
C LEU A 73 3.14 13.23 2.90
N MET A 74 2.31 14.07 2.28
CA MET A 74 2.49 14.50 0.88
C MET A 74 3.87 15.11 0.61
N HIS A 75 4.49 15.75 1.60
CA HIS A 75 5.82 16.35 1.44
C HIS A 75 6.96 15.33 1.50
N LEU A 76 6.70 14.12 2.00
CA LEU A 76 7.69 13.04 2.08
C LEU A 76 7.73 12.20 0.80
N HIS A 77 6.67 12.22 -0.02
CA HIS A 77 6.59 11.45 -1.27
C HIS A 77 7.83 11.57 -2.17
N PRO A 78 8.31 12.79 -2.52
CA PRO A 78 9.48 12.93 -3.39
C PRO A 78 10.74 12.29 -2.79
N LEU A 79 10.94 12.43 -1.48
CA LEU A 79 12.10 11.90 -0.78
C LEU A 79 12.05 10.36 -0.70
N VAL A 80 10.89 9.81 -0.33
CA VAL A 80 10.69 8.36 -0.26
C VAL A 80 10.90 7.74 -1.64
N LYS A 81 10.34 8.35 -2.69
CA LYS A 81 10.53 7.88 -4.06
C LYS A 81 12.01 7.89 -4.48
N SER A 82 12.73 9.01 -4.25
CA SER A 82 14.15 9.07 -4.59
C SER A 82 14.98 8.02 -3.83
N THR A 83 14.65 7.78 -2.55
CA THR A 83 15.33 6.76 -1.76
C THR A 83 15.04 5.36 -2.30
N LEU A 84 13.80 5.03 -2.63
CA LEU A 84 13.45 3.72 -3.21
C LEU A 84 14.14 3.47 -4.55
N GLU A 85 14.30 4.52 -5.38
CA GLU A 85 15.06 4.44 -6.64
C GLU A 85 16.53 4.02 -6.41
N GLU A 86 17.18 4.48 -5.34
CA GLU A 86 18.55 4.07 -4.97
C GLU A 86 18.64 2.56 -4.65
N PHE A 87 17.56 1.97 -4.16
CA PHE A 87 17.46 0.54 -3.82
C PHE A 87 16.84 -0.32 -4.93
N GLN A 88 16.48 0.28 -6.08
CA GLN A 88 15.73 -0.39 -7.15
C GLN A 88 14.42 -1.02 -6.64
N GLU A 89 13.71 -0.27 -5.80
CA GLU A 89 12.41 -0.61 -5.22
C GLU A 89 11.36 0.44 -5.61
N ASP A 90 10.09 0.14 -5.38
CA ASP A 90 8.97 1.06 -5.65
C ASP A 90 7.83 0.84 -4.63
N MET A 91 6.76 1.64 -4.71
CA MET A 91 5.51 1.42 -3.97
C MET A 91 4.45 0.81 -4.89
N TRP A 92 3.52 0.04 -4.31
CA TRP A 92 2.37 -0.43 -5.07
C TRP A 92 1.36 0.69 -5.24
N GLU A 93 1.00 0.99 -6.49
CA GLU A 93 0.00 2.00 -6.80
C GLU A 93 -1.15 1.41 -7.61
N LEU A 94 -2.38 1.70 -7.20
CA LEU A 94 -3.59 1.11 -7.76
C LEU A 94 -4.55 2.16 -8.29
N THR A 95 -5.12 1.89 -9.46
CA THR A 95 -6.28 2.64 -9.94
C THR A 95 -7.49 2.40 -9.03
N LYS A 96 -8.43 3.35 -9.00
CA LYS A 96 -9.71 3.23 -8.25
C LYS A 96 -10.44 1.91 -8.55
N ARG A 97 -10.40 1.43 -9.80
CA ARG A 97 -11.02 0.15 -10.21
C ARG A 97 -10.28 -1.07 -9.64
N GLN A 98 -8.95 -1.08 -9.69
CA GLN A 98 -8.16 -2.15 -9.07
C GLN A 98 -8.43 -2.20 -7.56
N PHE A 99 -8.38 -1.03 -6.90
CA PHE A 99 -8.64 -0.89 -5.47
C PHE A 99 -10.03 -1.42 -5.06
N PHE A 100 -11.07 -1.08 -5.83
CA PHE A 100 -12.43 -1.58 -5.55
C PHE A 100 -12.56 -3.10 -5.64
N THR A 101 -11.82 -3.74 -6.56
CA THR A 101 -11.87 -5.20 -6.75
C THR A 101 -10.84 -5.98 -5.93
N ALA A 102 -9.84 -5.29 -5.37
CA ALA A 102 -8.72 -5.87 -4.65
C ALA A 102 -9.17 -6.74 -3.46
N THR A 103 -9.99 -6.17 -2.56
CA THR A 103 -10.46 -6.88 -1.36
C THR A 103 -11.18 -8.19 -1.69
N TYR A 104 -12.04 -8.18 -2.71
CA TYR A 104 -12.76 -9.39 -3.11
C TYR A 104 -11.82 -10.47 -3.65
N ARG A 105 -10.81 -10.08 -4.43
CA ARG A 105 -9.82 -11.00 -4.98
C ARG A 105 -8.95 -11.59 -3.88
N GLN A 106 -8.55 -10.78 -2.90
CA GLN A 106 -7.75 -11.24 -1.78
C GLN A 106 -8.53 -12.22 -0.89
N VAL A 107 -9.81 -11.95 -0.60
CA VAL A 107 -10.65 -12.88 0.16
C VAL A 107 -10.91 -14.19 -0.60
N ALA A 108 -10.97 -14.14 -1.93
CA ALA A 108 -11.18 -15.32 -2.77
C ALA A 108 -9.90 -16.16 -3.00
N ARG A 109 -8.74 -15.68 -2.55
CA ARG A 109 -7.44 -16.34 -2.75
C ARG A 109 -7.31 -17.56 -1.83
N ASN A 110 -6.92 -18.69 -2.41
CA ASN A 110 -6.73 -19.97 -1.69
C ASN A 110 -5.29 -20.49 -1.74
N THR A 111 -4.37 -19.74 -2.37
CA THR A 111 -2.96 -20.12 -2.52
C THR A 111 -2.07 -18.98 -2.05
N PRO A 112 -0.99 -19.26 -1.30
CA PRO A 112 0.04 -18.28 -0.98
C PRO A 112 0.64 -17.62 -2.23
N ASN A 113 1.02 -16.34 -2.11
CA ASN A 113 1.80 -15.67 -3.13
C ASN A 113 3.29 -16.06 -2.99
N PRO A 114 3.99 -16.34 -4.11
CA PRO A 114 5.44 -16.38 -4.09
C PRO A 114 6.00 -14.96 -3.91
N PHE A 115 7.26 -14.85 -3.48
CA PHE A 115 7.91 -13.55 -3.42
C PHE A 115 8.06 -12.99 -4.85
N ASN A 116 7.54 -11.79 -5.06
CA ASN A 116 7.65 -11.10 -6.35
C ASN A 116 8.13 -9.67 -6.16
N LYS A 117 9.36 -9.41 -6.60
CA LYS A 117 9.97 -8.07 -6.58
C LYS A 117 9.40 -7.13 -7.66
N GLN A 118 8.71 -7.65 -8.69
CA GLN A 118 8.19 -6.81 -9.77
C GLN A 118 6.93 -6.08 -9.31
N ARG A 119 7.10 -4.79 -8.96
CA ARG A 119 6.01 -3.85 -8.73
C ARG A 119 5.61 -3.22 -10.06
N SER A 120 4.35 -3.39 -10.48
CA SER A 120 3.80 -2.93 -11.77
C SER A 120 2.61 -2.01 -11.60
#